data_AF-A0A6N8XML5-F1
#
_entry.id   AF-A0A6N8XML5-F1
#
_cell.length_a   1.000
_cell.length_b   1.000
_cell.length_c   1.000
_cell.angle_alpha   90.00
_cell.angle_beta   90.00
_cell.angle_gamma   90.00
#
_symmetry.space_group_name_H-M   'P 1'
#
loop_
_entity.id
_entity.type
_entity.pdbx_description
1 polymer ?
#
loop_
_entity_poly.entity_id
_entity_poly.type
_entity_poly.pdbx_seq_one_letter_code
_entity_poly.pdbx_strand_id
1 'polypeptide(L)'
;MHVAFAIFKFFPHGGSARDLVKIVSRCLERGHDVRIYALEWQGAPLNGAETIVLAAAGVRSHVRQRRFAGLVADHVARHPVDLVVGMNKMPGLDVYYAADSCFEQKARTQRPWPYRLTARYRHYAEFERAAFAEHGRTRILTIAPDQDAVFKAIYRTPAHRFHPFPPGIELDRGSATAEAGRALRSELGVAAADILLLFVGSGFVKKGLDRALAGVGALPREVRERVRLVVVGDDRAARFKRLAQRLGVASRVQFVGGRDDLAACYRAADALVLPAYDEAGGMVILEAASAGVPVLATANCGYASYLEEANAGIVTPEPFEQACFDADLLRLLTADERDAWCQGGRRLATNDCLSAMAPRAVELLETFAAGCEPPLVCFSALDHSKADPKYRSLFPVAHACQRRGMEVRVFVGRWRDPSPAGIDIVAVPVTALGRAARRRRRRDWVAECLRLSPAGYFVDVDARSGSGIEAGTEVDAKADPRLPPGLERARNPPGIRNALREEHGFTARTIVFAMAGGDLVEHGIERLLMALGRLPEALRDRCAVLAAGRLARGFGTAGRVLKLDGRIVVLDELPALDAIAAADAFVDLP
;
A
#
# COMPACT_ATOMS: atom_id res chain seq x y z
N MET A 1 -8.42 4.86 -23.10
CA MET A 1 -8.34 3.39 -23.08
C MET A 1 -9.75 2.81 -22.99
N HIS A 2 -9.92 1.60 -23.48
CA HIS A 2 -11.11 0.80 -23.28
C HIS A 2 -10.81 -0.26 -22.21
N VAL A 3 -11.44 -0.14 -21.04
CA VAL A 3 -11.16 -1.00 -19.88
C VAL A 3 -12.39 -1.81 -19.47
N ALA A 4 -12.21 -3.11 -19.23
CA ALA A 4 -13.25 -3.98 -18.70
C ALA A 4 -13.03 -4.28 -17.22
N PHE A 5 -14.07 -4.13 -16.41
CA PHE A 5 -14.10 -4.55 -15.01
C PHE A 5 -14.92 -5.84 -14.86
N ALA A 6 -14.45 -6.80 -14.06
CA ALA A 6 -15.16 -8.04 -13.77
C ALA A 6 -15.42 -8.19 -12.27
N ILE A 7 -16.71 -8.36 -11.89
CA ILE A 7 -17.15 -8.55 -10.51
C ILE A 7 -18.19 -9.67 -10.41
N PHE A 8 -18.08 -10.54 -9.41
CA PHE A 8 -19.06 -11.63 -9.27
C PHE A 8 -20.41 -11.13 -8.74
N LYS A 9 -20.42 -10.20 -7.79
CA LYS A 9 -21.66 -9.66 -7.24
C LYS A 9 -21.48 -8.20 -6.91
N PHE A 10 -22.28 -7.37 -7.56
CA PHE A 10 -22.38 -5.96 -7.25
C PHE A 10 -23.58 -5.70 -6.33
N PHE A 11 -23.34 -5.00 -5.22
CA PHE A 11 -24.38 -4.46 -4.33
C PHE A 11 -23.87 -3.20 -3.63
N PRO A 12 -24.70 -2.17 -3.40
CA PRO A 12 -24.24 -0.82 -2.98
C PRO A 12 -23.44 -0.78 -1.66
N HIS A 13 -23.76 -1.65 -0.71
CA HIS A 13 -23.15 -1.64 0.62
C HIS A 13 -21.82 -2.43 0.72
N GLY A 14 -21.34 -3.02 -0.38
CA GLY A 14 -20.09 -3.78 -0.40
C GLY A 14 -18.86 -2.89 -0.57
N GLY A 15 -17.80 -3.11 0.22
CA GLY A 15 -16.54 -2.33 0.11
C GLY A 15 -15.97 -2.32 -1.32
N SER A 16 -15.68 -3.51 -1.86
CA SER A 16 -15.18 -3.67 -3.24
C SER A 16 -16.13 -3.12 -4.31
N ALA A 17 -17.45 -3.19 -4.10
CA ALA A 17 -18.42 -2.61 -5.03
C ALA A 17 -18.35 -1.08 -5.04
N ARG A 18 -18.19 -0.44 -3.88
CA ARG A 18 -17.98 1.02 -3.80
C ARG A 18 -16.67 1.44 -4.42
N ASP A 19 -15.60 0.67 -4.21
CA ASP A 19 -14.31 0.97 -4.80
C ASP A 19 -14.34 0.83 -6.33
N LEU A 20 -15.07 -0.17 -6.86
CA LEU A 20 -15.36 -0.27 -8.29
C LEU A 20 -16.05 0.99 -8.81
N VAL A 21 -17.12 1.46 -8.16
CA VAL A 21 -17.83 2.69 -8.59
C VAL A 21 -16.88 3.87 -8.64
N LYS A 22 -16.05 4.07 -7.61
CA LYS A 22 -15.09 5.19 -7.55
C LYS A 22 -14.08 5.14 -8.71
N ILE A 23 -13.51 3.97 -8.96
CA ILE A 23 -12.52 3.79 -10.04
C ILE A 23 -13.18 4.00 -11.41
N VAL A 24 -14.36 3.40 -11.63
CA VAL A 24 -15.12 3.54 -12.89
C VAL A 24 -15.51 4.99 -13.16
N SER A 25 -16.08 5.69 -12.16
CA SER A 25 -16.42 7.10 -12.30
C SER A 25 -15.21 7.93 -12.70
N ARG A 26 -14.05 7.66 -12.09
CA ARG A 26 -12.80 8.37 -12.45
C ARG A 26 -12.29 8.03 -13.84
N CYS A 27 -12.46 6.79 -14.32
CA CYS A 27 -12.17 6.42 -15.70
C CYS A 27 -13.06 7.19 -16.69
N LEU A 28 -14.36 7.28 -16.40
CA LEU A 28 -15.32 8.01 -17.25
C LEU A 28 -15.02 9.52 -17.28
N GLU A 29 -14.69 10.12 -16.13
CA GLU A 29 -14.25 11.53 -16.04
C GLU A 29 -13.00 11.82 -16.88
N ARG A 30 -12.09 10.85 -17.01
CA ARG A 30 -10.89 10.93 -17.87
C ARG A 30 -11.17 10.56 -19.33
N GLY A 31 -12.43 10.34 -19.71
CA GLY A 31 -12.85 10.06 -21.09
C GLY A 31 -12.49 8.65 -21.57
N HIS A 32 -12.38 7.69 -20.67
CA HIS A 32 -12.15 6.29 -21.04
C HIS A 32 -13.47 5.54 -21.28
N ASP A 33 -13.45 4.59 -22.20
CA ASP A 33 -14.55 3.67 -22.41
C ASP A 33 -14.51 2.56 -21.36
N VAL A 34 -15.61 2.37 -20.64
CA VAL A 34 -15.68 1.40 -19.54
C VAL A 34 -16.75 0.36 -19.81
N ARG A 35 -16.35 -0.91 -19.69
CA ARG A 35 -17.26 -2.06 -19.67
C ARG A 35 -17.23 -2.73 -18.31
N ILE A 36 -18.37 -3.19 -17.82
CA ILE A 36 -18.51 -3.90 -16.55
C ILE A 36 -19.21 -5.23 -16.78
N TYR A 37 -18.50 -6.32 -16.50
CA TYR A 37 -19.07 -7.66 -16.43
C TYR A 37 -19.46 -7.98 -14.99
N ALA A 38 -20.73 -8.30 -14.78
CA ALA A 38 -21.23 -8.72 -13.48
C ALA A 38 -21.90 -10.09 -13.56
N LEU A 39 -21.62 -11.01 -12.63
CA LEU A 39 -22.42 -12.24 -12.52
C LEU A 39 -23.79 -11.96 -11.88
N GLU A 40 -23.86 -11.02 -10.94
CA GLU A 40 -25.08 -10.48 -10.33
C GLU A 40 -24.96 -8.97 -10.14
N TRP A 41 -26.02 -8.23 -10.44
CA TRP A 41 -26.10 -6.78 -10.26
C TRP A 41 -27.33 -6.39 -9.44
N GLN A 42 -27.14 -5.54 -8.43
CA GLN A 42 -28.21 -4.97 -7.61
C GLN A 42 -28.09 -3.44 -7.59
N GLY A 43 -29.16 -2.75 -7.96
CA GLY A 43 -29.21 -1.30 -8.10
C GLY A 43 -29.22 -0.84 -9.56
N ALA A 44 -29.20 0.48 -9.77
CA ALA A 44 -29.13 1.07 -11.10
C ALA A 44 -27.76 0.79 -11.76
N PRO A 45 -27.70 0.63 -13.09
CA PRO A 45 -26.42 0.58 -13.81
C PRO A 45 -25.69 1.93 -13.68
N LEU A 46 -24.36 1.90 -13.85
CA LEU A 46 -23.55 3.11 -13.81
C LEU A 46 -23.68 3.88 -15.13
N ASN A 47 -24.17 5.12 -15.06
CA ASN A 47 -24.29 5.99 -16.22
C ASN A 47 -22.92 6.18 -16.89
N GLY A 48 -22.86 6.00 -18.22
CA GLY A 48 -21.63 6.13 -19.00
C GLY A 48 -20.79 4.85 -19.12
N ALA A 49 -21.08 3.79 -18.34
CA ALA A 49 -20.41 2.50 -18.45
C ALA A 49 -21.31 1.42 -19.07
N GLU A 50 -20.77 0.63 -20.00
CA GLU A 50 -21.46 -0.53 -20.58
C GLU A 50 -21.56 -1.65 -19.53
N THR A 51 -22.73 -1.86 -18.93
CA THR A 51 -22.93 -2.90 -17.91
C THR A 51 -23.54 -4.16 -18.52
N ILE A 52 -22.80 -5.27 -18.48
CA ILE A 52 -23.21 -6.58 -19.01
C ILE A 52 -23.36 -7.58 -17.86
N VAL A 53 -24.61 -7.99 -17.59
CA VAL A 53 -24.91 -8.99 -16.56
C VAL A 53 -24.90 -10.40 -17.18
N LEU A 54 -23.87 -11.16 -16.87
CA LEU A 54 -23.67 -12.53 -17.35
C LEU A 54 -24.16 -13.54 -16.30
N ALA A 55 -25.48 -13.66 -16.17
CA ALA A 55 -26.10 -14.59 -15.23
C ALA A 55 -25.78 -16.05 -15.60
N ALA A 56 -24.86 -16.68 -14.85
CA ALA A 56 -24.50 -18.07 -15.07
C ALA A 56 -25.45 -19.04 -14.35
N ALA A 57 -25.94 -20.05 -15.07
CA ALA A 57 -26.72 -21.16 -14.50
C ALA A 57 -25.88 -22.02 -13.54
N GLY A 58 -26.52 -22.56 -12.50
CA GLY A 58 -25.93 -23.52 -11.55
C GLY A 58 -26.31 -23.25 -10.09
N VAL A 59 -26.45 -24.30 -9.27
CA VAL A 59 -26.89 -24.13 -7.87
C VAL A 59 -25.75 -23.68 -6.94
N ARG A 60 -24.50 -24.04 -7.28
CA ARG A 60 -23.33 -23.77 -6.43
C ARG A 60 -22.54 -22.55 -6.92
N SER A 61 -22.16 -21.67 -5.98
CA SER A 61 -21.42 -20.43 -6.26
C SER A 61 -20.15 -20.63 -7.09
N HIS A 62 -19.33 -21.63 -6.79
CA HIS A 62 -18.06 -21.86 -7.51
C HIS A 62 -18.29 -22.30 -8.98
N VAL A 63 -19.38 -23.02 -9.26
CA VAL A 63 -19.72 -23.43 -10.63
C VAL A 63 -20.15 -22.21 -11.46
N ARG A 64 -20.97 -21.34 -10.87
CA ARG A 64 -21.40 -20.09 -11.52
C ARG A 64 -20.21 -19.16 -11.80
N GLN A 65 -19.29 -19.01 -10.85
CA GLN A 65 -18.07 -18.20 -11.00
C GLN A 65 -17.16 -18.74 -12.12
N ARG A 66 -17.01 -20.06 -12.25
CA ARG A 66 -16.22 -20.66 -13.33
C ARG A 66 -16.83 -20.39 -14.71
N ARG A 67 -18.15 -20.54 -14.84
CA ARG A 67 -18.87 -20.23 -16.08
C ARG A 67 -18.79 -18.74 -16.43
N PHE A 68 -18.96 -17.87 -15.44
CA PHE A 68 -18.79 -16.43 -15.62
C PHE A 68 -17.41 -16.08 -16.17
N ALA A 69 -16.33 -16.64 -15.61
CA ALA A 69 -14.98 -16.40 -16.11
C ALA A 69 -14.81 -16.81 -17.58
N GLY A 70 -15.39 -17.94 -17.99
CA GLY A 70 -15.40 -18.37 -19.40
C GLY A 70 -16.17 -17.41 -20.30
N LEU A 71 -17.38 -17.00 -19.89
CA LEU A 71 -18.20 -16.04 -20.66
C LEU A 71 -17.54 -14.67 -20.81
N VAL A 72 -16.84 -14.19 -19.78
CA VAL A 72 -16.05 -12.95 -19.86
C VAL A 72 -14.92 -13.12 -20.87
N ALA A 73 -14.17 -14.22 -20.82
CA ALA A 73 -13.09 -14.49 -21.77
C ALA A 73 -13.61 -14.56 -23.22
N ASP A 74 -14.71 -15.27 -23.47
CA ASP A 74 -15.33 -15.39 -24.80
C ASP A 74 -15.87 -14.06 -25.33
N HIS A 75 -16.34 -13.18 -24.44
CA HIS A 75 -16.83 -11.85 -24.83
C HIS A 75 -15.69 -10.89 -25.10
N VAL A 76 -14.64 -10.88 -24.28
CA VAL A 76 -13.43 -10.07 -24.49
C VAL A 76 -12.71 -10.50 -25.77
N ALA A 77 -12.67 -11.80 -26.09
CA ALA A 77 -12.07 -12.27 -27.34
C ALA A 77 -12.81 -11.76 -28.60
N ARG A 78 -14.13 -11.56 -28.52
CA ARG A 78 -14.95 -11.02 -29.62
C ARG A 78 -15.00 -9.49 -29.65
N HIS A 79 -14.84 -8.87 -28.49
CA HIS A 79 -14.89 -7.41 -28.30
C HIS A 79 -13.69 -6.96 -27.45
N PRO A 80 -12.49 -6.90 -28.05
CA PRO A 80 -11.25 -6.63 -27.34
C PRO A 80 -11.28 -5.32 -26.53
N VAL A 81 -10.55 -5.33 -25.43
CA VAL A 81 -10.31 -4.19 -24.53
C VAL A 81 -8.82 -4.07 -24.28
N ASP A 82 -8.36 -2.89 -23.87
CA ASP A 82 -6.95 -2.66 -23.55
C ASP A 82 -6.53 -3.38 -22.25
N LEU A 83 -7.44 -3.46 -21.27
CA LEU A 83 -7.20 -4.10 -19.98
C LEU A 83 -8.47 -4.79 -19.44
N VAL A 84 -8.28 -5.96 -18.82
CA VAL A 84 -9.27 -6.65 -17.99
C VAL A 84 -8.88 -6.55 -16.50
N VAL A 85 -9.69 -5.82 -15.74
CA VAL A 85 -9.53 -5.56 -14.31
C VAL A 85 -10.51 -6.42 -13.50
N GLY A 86 -9.99 -7.30 -12.64
CA GLY A 86 -10.82 -8.13 -11.77
C GLY A 86 -10.99 -7.53 -10.38
N MET A 87 -12.24 -7.37 -9.94
CA MET A 87 -12.59 -7.09 -8.54
C MET A 87 -12.61 -8.38 -7.69
N ASN A 88 -12.56 -9.55 -8.35
CA ASN A 88 -12.42 -10.86 -7.73
C ASN A 88 -11.33 -11.65 -8.43
N LYS A 89 -10.70 -12.58 -7.69
CA LYS A 89 -9.66 -13.49 -8.23
C LYS A 89 -10.28 -14.38 -9.29
N MET A 90 -9.77 -14.33 -10.52
CA MET A 90 -10.15 -15.23 -11.62
C MET A 90 -9.05 -15.29 -12.67
N PRO A 91 -9.06 -16.30 -13.57
CA PRO A 91 -8.16 -16.34 -14.72
C PRO A 91 -8.45 -15.22 -15.74
N GLY A 92 -7.44 -14.88 -16.55
CA GLY A 92 -7.60 -13.95 -17.68
C GLY A 92 -7.57 -12.47 -17.32
N LEU A 93 -7.09 -12.11 -16.13
CA LEU A 93 -6.97 -10.72 -15.67
C LEU A 93 -5.61 -10.13 -16.05
N ASP A 94 -5.62 -8.92 -16.60
CA ASP A 94 -4.41 -8.08 -16.73
C ASP A 94 -4.10 -7.39 -15.40
N VAL A 95 -5.14 -7.00 -14.68
CA VAL A 95 -5.05 -6.32 -13.39
C VAL A 95 -6.03 -6.95 -12.39
N TYR A 96 -5.62 -7.14 -11.14
CA TYR A 96 -6.46 -7.63 -10.05
C TYR A 96 -6.48 -6.62 -8.90
N TYR A 97 -7.67 -6.15 -8.51
CA TYR A 97 -7.89 -5.35 -7.31
C TYR A 97 -7.97 -6.28 -6.09
N ALA A 98 -6.93 -6.27 -5.25
CA ALA A 98 -6.78 -7.20 -4.14
C ALA A 98 -7.60 -6.79 -2.91
N ALA A 99 -8.92 -6.97 -2.97
CA ALA A 99 -9.84 -6.77 -1.84
C ALA A 99 -9.88 -7.94 -0.84
N ASP A 100 -9.33 -9.09 -1.23
CA ASP A 100 -9.48 -10.37 -0.52
C ASP A 100 -8.14 -10.91 -0.02
N SER A 101 -8.07 -11.20 1.27
CA SER A 101 -7.05 -12.03 1.94
C SER A 101 -6.69 -13.33 1.20
N CYS A 102 -5.51 -13.88 1.49
CA CYS A 102 -5.04 -15.13 0.90
C CYS A 102 -5.93 -16.33 1.29
N PHE A 103 -6.61 -16.92 0.31
CA PHE A 103 -7.49 -18.07 0.46
C PHE A 103 -6.70 -19.33 0.84
N GLU A 104 -5.56 -19.58 0.19
CA GLU A 104 -4.74 -20.76 0.46
C GLU A 104 -4.18 -20.76 1.89
N GLN A 105 -3.75 -19.60 2.40
CA GLN A 105 -3.32 -19.47 3.79
C GLN A 105 -4.44 -19.89 4.75
N LYS A 106 -5.64 -19.33 4.57
CA LYS A 106 -6.82 -19.65 5.40
C LYS A 106 -7.22 -21.11 5.31
N ALA A 107 -7.15 -21.69 4.12
CA ALA A 107 -7.46 -23.11 3.93
C ALA A 107 -6.48 -24.03 4.68
N ARG A 108 -5.25 -23.58 4.93
CA ARG A 108 -4.23 -24.34 5.68
C ARG A 108 -4.31 -24.11 7.19
N THR A 109 -4.62 -22.88 7.62
CA THR A 109 -4.53 -22.50 9.04
C THR A 109 -5.86 -22.53 9.78
N GLN A 110 -6.98 -22.31 9.08
CA GLN A 110 -8.31 -22.12 9.70
C GLN A 110 -9.32 -23.21 9.33
N ARG A 111 -8.91 -24.22 8.57
CA ARG A 111 -9.78 -25.30 8.09
C ARG A 111 -9.14 -26.67 8.33
N PRO A 112 -9.95 -27.70 8.65
CA PRO A 112 -9.44 -29.04 8.83
C PRO A 112 -8.94 -29.61 7.49
N TRP A 113 -7.95 -30.49 7.52
CA TRP A 113 -7.29 -31.00 6.32
C TRP A 113 -8.23 -31.57 5.23
N PRO A 114 -9.37 -32.25 5.53
CA PRO A 114 -10.26 -32.77 4.49
C PRO A 114 -10.96 -31.67 3.68
N TYR A 115 -11.04 -30.43 4.19
CA TYR A 115 -11.60 -29.29 3.45
C TYR A 115 -10.89 -29.09 2.11
N ARG A 116 -9.59 -29.38 2.05
CA ARG A 116 -8.74 -29.25 0.86
C ARG A 116 -9.02 -30.33 -0.20
N LEU A 117 -9.84 -31.34 0.11
CA LEU A 117 -10.31 -32.34 -0.86
C LEU A 117 -11.60 -31.91 -1.57
N THR A 118 -12.25 -30.84 -1.11
CA THR A 118 -13.55 -30.40 -1.64
C THR A 118 -13.42 -29.73 -3.01
N ALA A 119 -14.44 -29.89 -3.86
CA ALA A 119 -14.53 -29.16 -5.14
C ALA A 119 -14.53 -27.63 -4.95
N ARG A 120 -15.10 -27.16 -3.83
CA ARG A 120 -15.08 -25.76 -3.44
C ARG A 120 -13.64 -25.26 -3.27
N TYR A 121 -12.82 -25.97 -2.50
CA TYR A 121 -11.42 -25.60 -2.31
C TYR A 121 -10.66 -25.59 -3.64
N ARG A 122 -10.78 -26.66 -4.45
CA ARG A 122 -10.09 -26.75 -5.74
C ARG A 122 -10.36 -25.54 -6.63
N HIS A 123 -11.62 -25.12 -6.73
CA HIS A 123 -12.01 -23.93 -7.49
C HIS A 123 -11.36 -22.64 -7.00
N TYR A 124 -11.50 -22.31 -5.70
CA TYR A 124 -10.96 -21.05 -5.19
C TYR A 124 -9.42 -21.03 -5.18
N ALA A 125 -8.78 -22.17 -4.93
CA ALA A 125 -7.32 -22.30 -5.01
C ALA A 125 -6.81 -22.15 -6.46
N GLU A 126 -7.56 -22.64 -7.45
CA GLU A 126 -7.25 -22.44 -8.87
C GLU A 126 -7.39 -20.96 -9.27
N PHE A 127 -8.50 -20.32 -8.90
CA PHE A 127 -8.77 -18.91 -9.19
C PHE A 127 -7.75 -17.98 -8.53
N GLU A 128 -7.37 -18.25 -7.29
CA GLU A 128 -6.31 -17.51 -6.62
C GLU A 128 -4.94 -17.77 -7.28
N ARG A 129 -4.60 -19.02 -7.60
CA ARG A 129 -3.35 -19.33 -8.31
C ARG A 129 -3.28 -18.63 -9.67
N ALA A 130 -4.38 -18.52 -10.40
CA ALA A 130 -4.39 -17.86 -11.70
C ALA A 130 -3.99 -16.37 -11.61
N ALA A 131 -4.40 -15.68 -10.54
CA ALA A 131 -4.03 -14.30 -10.29
C ALA A 131 -2.60 -14.15 -9.73
N PHE A 132 -2.11 -15.11 -8.92
CA PHE A 132 -0.87 -14.95 -8.15
C PHE A 132 0.31 -15.85 -8.56
N ALA A 133 0.16 -16.77 -9.53
CA ALA A 133 1.23 -17.68 -9.93
C ALA A 133 2.53 -16.95 -10.30
N GLU A 134 3.69 -17.50 -9.93
CA GLU A 134 5.04 -16.94 -10.15
C GLU A 134 5.24 -16.36 -11.56
N HIS A 135 4.88 -17.13 -12.59
CA HIS A 135 5.04 -16.76 -14.01
C HIS A 135 3.79 -16.09 -14.62
N GLY A 136 2.84 -15.65 -13.79
CA GLY A 136 1.64 -14.94 -14.23
C GLY A 136 1.94 -13.51 -14.66
N ARG A 137 1.06 -12.96 -15.52
CA ARG A 137 1.17 -11.59 -16.05
C ARG A 137 0.31 -10.57 -15.30
N THR A 138 -0.62 -11.03 -14.46
CA THR A 138 -1.59 -10.18 -13.77
C THR A 138 -0.90 -9.22 -12.80
N ARG A 139 -1.10 -7.91 -12.97
CA ARG A 139 -0.66 -6.88 -12.03
C ARG A 139 -1.65 -6.79 -10.87
N ILE A 140 -1.16 -6.63 -9.65
CA ILE A 140 -1.93 -6.75 -8.42
C ILE A 140 -1.97 -5.38 -7.76
N LEU A 141 -3.12 -4.72 -7.82
CA LEU A 141 -3.37 -3.51 -7.06
C LEU A 141 -3.66 -3.93 -5.62
N THR A 142 -2.79 -3.57 -4.67
CA THR A 142 -2.91 -3.99 -3.25
C THR A 142 -3.30 -2.84 -2.33
N ILE A 143 -4.31 -3.09 -1.49
CA ILE A 143 -4.79 -2.14 -0.47
C ILE A 143 -4.08 -2.30 0.87
N ALA A 144 -3.58 -3.50 1.18
CA ALA A 144 -2.93 -3.80 2.45
C ALA A 144 -1.62 -4.53 2.17
N PRO A 145 -0.52 -3.78 2.08
CA PRO A 145 0.76 -4.35 1.66
C PRO A 145 1.31 -5.42 2.61
N ASP A 146 0.85 -5.46 3.86
CA ASP A 146 1.15 -6.54 4.81
C ASP A 146 0.65 -7.91 4.32
N GLN A 147 -0.45 -7.95 3.54
CA GLN A 147 -0.95 -9.20 2.98
C GLN A 147 -0.12 -9.70 1.80
N ASP A 148 0.65 -8.82 1.14
CA ASP A 148 1.49 -9.20 -0.01
C ASP A 148 2.53 -10.25 0.39
N ALA A 149 3.10 -10.14 1.59
CA ALA A 149 4.09 -11.08 2.11
C ALA A 149 3.56 -12.52 2.12
N VAL A 150 2.27 -12.69 2.44
CA VAL A 150 1.62 -14.01 2.43
C VAL A 150 1.53 -14.56 1.02
N PHE A 151 1.07 -13.75 0.06
CA PHE A 151 0.95 -14.16 -1.34
C PHE A 151 2.32 -14.49 -1.94
N LYS A 152 3.33 -13.66 -1.68
CA LYS A 152 4.74 -13.89 -2.06
C LYS A 152 5.26 -15.21 -1.48
N ALA A 153 5.00 -15.50 -0.21
CA ALA A 153 5.45 -16.74 0.43
C ALA A 153 4.78 -18.00 -0.14
N ILE A 154 3.47 -17.95 -0.43
CA ILE A 154 2.71 -19.12 -0.89
C ILE A 154 2.88 -19.38 -2.38
N TYR A 155 2.81 -18.33 -3.21
CA TYR A 155 2.77 -18.45 -4.67
C TYR A 155 4.08 -18.05 -5.35
N ARG A 156 5.07 -17.55 -4.58
CA ARG A 156 6.32 -16.97 -5.12
C ARG A 156 6.04 -15.86 -6.13
N THR A 157 4.95 -15.12 -5.92
CA THR A 157 4.57 -14.01 -6.81
C THR A 157 5.68 -12.94 -6.80
N PRO A 158 6.20 -12.53 -7.96
CA PRO A 158 7.23 -11.49 -8.04
C PRO A 158 6.79 -10.17 -7.39
N ALA A 159 7.69 -9.52 -6.66
CA ALA A 159 7.39 -8.28 -5.94
C ALA A 159 6.92 -7.14 -6.85
N HIS A 160 7.50 -7.01 -8.05
CA HIS A 160 7.16 -5.97 -9.02
C HIS A 160 5.70 -6.04 -9.53
N ARG A 161 5.01 -7.16 -9.35
CA ARG A 161 3.59 -7.30 -9.71
C ARG A 161 2.66 -6.72 -8.65
N PHE A 162 3.14 -6.38 -7.46
CA PHE A 162 2.34 -5.75 -6.41
C PHE A 162 2.50 -4.24 -6.50
N HIS A 163 1.40 -3.55 -6.72
CA HIS A 163 1.34 -2.10 -6.83
C HIS A 163 0.47 -1.58 -5.68
N PRO A 164 1.06 -1.18 -4.55
CA PRO A 164 0.32 -0.59 -3.45
C PRO A 164 -0.28 0.74 -3.89
N PHE A 165 -1.51 0.99 -3.49
CA PHE A 165 -2.17 2.26 -3.68
C PHE A 165 -2.98 2.59 -2.42
N PRO A 166 -3.25 3.88 -2.17
CA PRO A 166 -3.72 4.29 -0.86
C PRO A 166 -5.20 3.96 -0.62
N PRO A 167 -5.66 4.05 0.64
CA PRO A 167 -7.08 3.92 0.98
C PRO A 167 -7.93 4.95 0.22
N GLY A 168 -9.22 4.63 0.04
CA GLY A 168 -10.18 5.48 -0.68
C GLY A 168 -11.35 5.92 0.19
N ILE A 169 -11.09 6.62 1.30
CA ILE A 169 -12.13 7.05 2.23
C ILE A 169 -12.97 8.14 1.59
N GLU A 170 -14.28 8.09 1.83
CA GLU A 170 -15.17 9.21 1.47
C GLU A 170 -14.98 10.31 2.51
N LEU A 171 -14.41 11.45 2.10
CA LEU A 171 -14.18 12.60 2.99
C LEU A 171 -15.49 13.13 3.59
N ASP A 172 -16.62 12.94 2.89
CA ASP A 172 -17.96 13.30 3.36
C ASP A 172 -18.39 12.54 4.64
N ARG A 173 -17.73 11.43 5.00
CA ARG A 173 -18.08 10.71 6.24
C ARG A 173 -17.68 11.43 7.52
N GLY A 174 -16.92 12.52 7.43
CA GLY A 174 -16.64 13.45 8.52
C GLY A 174 -17.54 14.70 8.56
N SER A 175 -18.45 14.87 7.59
CA SER A 175 -19.20 16.12 7.37
C SER A 175 -20.41 16.30 8.29
N ALA A 176 -20.88 15.24 8.95
CA ALA A 176 -22.05 15.31 9.80
C ALA A 176 -21.86 16.33 10.94
N THR A 177 -22.91 17.09 11.22
CA THR A 177 -22.92 18.12 12.24
C THR A 177 -23.07 17.53 13.65
N ALA A 178 -22.76 18.34 14.67
CA ALA A 178 -22.97 17.94 16.06
C ALA A 178 -24.46 17.71 16.36
N GLU A 179 -25.36 18.45 15.71
CA GLU A 179 -26.82 18.29 15.79
C GLU A 179 -27.25 16.92 15.27
N ALA A 180 -26.72 16.50 14.11
CA ALA A 180 -27.01 15.18 13.54
C ALA A 180 -26.56 14.04 14.47
N GLY A 181 -25.37 14.17 15.08
CA GLY A 181 -24.89 13.22 16.09
C GLY A 181 -25.80 13.16 17.33
N ARG A 182 -26.23 14.32 17.86
CA ARG A 182 -27.17 14.37 19.01
C ARG A 182 -28.54 13.79 18.67
N ALA A 183 -29.06 14.08 17.48
CA ALA A 183 -30.32 13.53 17.00
C ALA A 183 -30.25 12.00 16.91
N LEU A 184 -29.15 11.46 16.37
CA LEU A 184 -28.95 10.02 16.29
C LEU A 184 -28.82 9.36 17.67
N ARG A 185 -28.13 10.00 18.63
CA ARG A 185 -28.10 9.48 20.02
C ARG A 185 -29.50 9.41 20.63
N SER A 186 -30.34 10.41 20.38
CA SER A 186 -31.73 10.43 20.81
C SER A 186 -32.55 9.31 20.16
N GLU A 187 -32.43 9.13 18.83
CA GLU A 187 -33.07 8.03 18.08
C GLU A 187 -32.69 6.65 18.65
N LEU A 188 -31.42 6.47 19.00
CA LEU A 188 -30.89 5.22 19.56
C LEU A 188 -31.16 5.05 21.06
N GLY A 189 -31.74 6.05 21.73
CA GLY A 189 -31.99 6.01 23.17
C GLY A 189 -30.71 6.00 24.02
N VAL A 190 -29.62 6.58 23.50
CA VAL A 190 -28.34 6.68 24.21
C VAL A 190 -28.27 8.02 24.95
N ALA A 191 -28.24 7.97 26.29
CA ALA A 191 -28.19 9.17 27.12
C ALA A 191 -26.89 9.95 26.92
N ALA A 192 -26.88 11.26 27.22
CA ALA A 192 -25.69 12.09 27.09
C ALA A 192 -24.51 11.63 27.97
N ALA A 193 -24.80 11.01 29.13
CA ALA A 193 -23.80 10.49 30.05
C ALA A 193 -23.33 9.05 29.73
N ASP A 194 -24.03 8.36 28.82
CA ASP A 194 -23.64 7.02 28.36
C ASP A 194 -22.52 7.11 27.31
N ILE A 195 -21.74 6.05 27.18
CA ILE A 195 -20.69 5.90 26.16
C ILE A 195 -21.29 5.12 24.99
N LEU A 196 -21.36 5.72 23.81
CA LEU A 196 -21.73 5.03 22.57
C LEU A 196 -20.50 4.37 21.96
N LEU A 197 -20.40 3.06 22.12
CA LEU A 197 -19.39 2.24 21.45
C LEU A 197 -19.95 1.73 20.13
N LEU A 198 -19.30 2.07 19.02
CA LEU A 198 -19.77 1.75 17.68
C LEU A 198 -19.04 0.54 17.10
N PHE A 199 -19.80 -0.40 16.53
CA PHE A 199 -19.28 -1.48 15.69
C PHE A 199 -19.90 -1.37 14.30
N VAL A 200 -19.09 -1.30 13.23
CA VAL A 200 -19.58 -1.13 11.85
C VAL A 200 -19.09 -2.24 10.93
N GLY A 201 -20.04 -2.93 10.31
CA GLY A 201 -19.84 -3.68 9.07
C GLY A 201 -20.57 -5.02 8.99
N SER A 202 -20.88 -5.44 7.76
CA SER A 202 -21.44 -6.76 7.46
C SER A 202 -20.37 -7.86 7.56
N GLY A 203 -20.76 -9.07 7.94
CA GLY A 203 -19.82 -10.17 8.22
C GLY A 203 -19.36 -10.19 9.68
N PHE A 204 -20.31 -10.19 10.62
CA PHE A 204 -20.07 -10.08 12.07
C PHE A 204 -19.05 -11.08 12.61
N VAL A 205 -19.00 -12.30 12.03
CA VAL A 205 -18.02 -13.32 12.40
C VAL A 205 -16.61 -12.90 12.00
N LYS A 206 -16.43 -12.47 10.75
CA LYS A 206 -15.13 -12.05 10.21
C LYS A 206 -14.62 -10.81 10.96
N LYS A 207 -15.51 -9.86 11.25
CA LYS A 207 -15.22 -8.60 11.95
C LYS A 207 -15.11 -8.72 13.48
N GLY A 208 -15.29 -9.92 14.03
CA GLY A 208 -15.04 -10.19 15.45
C GLY A 208 -16.08 -9.61 16.40
N LEU A 209 -17.36 -9.54 16.01
CA LEU A 209 -18.40 -9.02 16.91
C LEU A 209 -18.49 -9.80 18.23
N ASP A 210 -18.15 -11.09 18.22
CA ASP A 210 -18.03 -11.90 19.43
C ASP A 210 -16.91 -11.43 20.36
N ARG A 211 -15.73 -11.06 19.84
CA ARG A 211 -14.63 -10.47 20.62
C ARG A 211 -15.03 -9.12 21.22
N ALA A 212 -15.73 -8.28 20.45
CA ALA A 212 -16.24 -7.00 20.94
C ALA A 212 -17.28 -7.20 22.07
N LEU A 213 -18.21 -8.16 21.91
CA LEU A 213 -19.19 -8.50 22.94
C LEU A 213 -18.53 -9.05 24.20
N ALA A 214 -17.52 -9.91 24.06
CA ALA A 214 -16.75 -10.44 25.18
C ALA A 214 -16.04 -9.30 25.94
N GLY A 215 -15.41 -8.38 25.22
CA GLY A 215 -14.78 -7.20 25.83
C GLY A 215 -15.75 -6.31 26.58
N VAL A 216 -16.93 -6.01 26.01
CA VAL A 216 -17.98 -5.28 26.74
C VAL A 216 -18.45 -6.05 27.99
N GLY A 217 -18.53 -7.38 27.90
CA GLY A 217 -18.82 -8.25 29.05
C GLY A 217 -17.76 -8.21 30.15
N ALA A 218 -16.49 -8.08 29.78
CA ALA A 218 -15.34 -8.06 30.69
C ALA A 218 -15.10 -6.70 31.38
N LEU A 219 -15.72 -5.62 30.90
CA LEU A 219 -15.59 -4.28 31.51
C LEU A 219 -16.03 -4.27 32.99
N PRO A 220 -15.34 -3.48 33.85
CA PRO A 220 -15.80 -3.20 35.21
C PRO A 220 -17.24 -2.69 35.23
N ARG A 221 -18.01 -3.03 36.26
CA ARG A 221 -19.45 -2.77 36.30
C ARG A 221 -19.78 -1.29 36.09
N GLU A 222 -19.03 -0.40 36.71
CA GLU A 222 -19.20 1.05 36.70
C GLU A 222 -18.99 1.66 35.30
N VAL A 223 -18.09 1.05 34.51
CA VAL A 223 -17.87 1.43 33.10
C VAL A 223 -18.94 0.78 32.23
N ARG A 224 -19.17 -0.52 32.41
CA ARG A 224 -20.09 -1.34 31.62
C ARG A 224 -21.54 -0.83 31.67
N GLU A 225 -21.97 -0.27 32.80
CA GLU A 225 -23.33 0.28 32.94
C GLU A 225 -23.55 1.54 32.08
N ARG A 226 -22.49 2.28 31.76
CA ARG A 226 -22.52 3.47 30.89
C ARG A 226 -22.35 3.12 29.41
N VAL A 227 -21.78 1.96 29.07
CA VAL A 227 -21.55 1.58 27.67
C VAL A 227 -22.84 1.14 26.98
N ARG A 228 -23.05 1.63 25.75
CA ARG A 228 -24.04 1.18 24.78
C ARG A 228 -23.32 0.78 23.50
N LEU A 229 -23.29 -0.52 23.21
CA LEU A 229 -22.71 -1.05 21.97
C LEU A 229 -23.77 -1.00 20.86
N VAL A 230 -23.55 -0.16 19.85
CA VAL A 230 -24.39 -0.06 18.67
C VAL A 230 -23.73 -0.81 17.52
N VAL A 231 -24.42 -1.83 17.00
CA VAL A 231 -23.96 -2.69 15.92
C VAL A 231 -24.67 -2.31 14.63
N VAL A 232 -23.92 -1.66 13.73
CA VAL A 232 -24.37 -1.27 12.39
C VAL A 232 -23.85 -2.28 11.36
N GLY A 233 -24.75 -2.84 10.56
CA GLY A 233 -24.42 -3.80 9.51
C GLY A 233 -25.56 -4.78 9.25
N ASP A 234 -25.67 -5.23 7.99
CA ASP A 234 -26.65 -6.24 7.59
C ASP A 234 -26.03 -7.64 7.61
N ASP A 235 -26.36 -8.43 8.65
CA ASP A 235 -25.94 -9.83 8.82
C ASP A 235 -26.84 -10.54 9.87
N ARG A 236 -26.67 -11.86 10.03
CA ARG A 236 -27.45 -12.71 10.95
C ARG A 236 -27.11 -12.43 12.42
N ALA A 237 -27.82 -11.47 13.01
CA ALA A 237 -27.64 -11.07 14.41
C ALA A 237 -28.01 -12.14 15.46
N ALA A 238 -28.83 -13.15 15.14
CA ALA A 238 -29.40 -14.07 16.12
C ALA A 238 -28.36 -14.79 17.01
N ARG A 239 -27.23 -15.22 16.45
CA ARG A 239 -26.16 -15.88 17.23
C ARG A 239 -25.48 -14.91 18.22
N PHE A 240 -25.35 -13.64 17.83
CA PHE A 240 -24.69 -12.60 18.62
C PHE A 240 -25.62 -12.05 19.70
N LYS A 241 -26.93 -11.95 19.43
CA LYS A 241 -27.94 -11.68 20.46
C LYS A 241 -27.91 -12.74 21.58
N ARG A 242 -27.84 -14.03 21.22
CA ARG A 242 -27.68 -15.13 22.20
C ARG A 242 -26.34 -15.10 22.94
N LEU A 243 -25.28 -14.60 22.31
CA LEU A 243 -23.99 -14.44 22.97
C LEU A 243 -24.04 -13.27 23.97
N ALA A 244 -24.61 -12.13 23.58
CA ALA A 244 -24.81 -10.98 24.45
C ALA A 244 -25.65 -11.33 25.69
N GLN A 245 -26.68 -12.18 25.53
CA GLN A 245 -27.47 -12.71 26.65
C GLN A 245 -26.61 -13.54 27.61
N ARG A 246 -25.81 -14.47 27.08
CA ARG A 246 -24.90 -15.31 27.88
C ARG A 246 -23.83 -14.51 28.62
N LEU A 247 -23.37 -13.42 28.02
CA LEU A 247 -22.41 -12.49 28.62
C LEU A 247 -23.06 -11.47 29.57
N GLY A 248 -24.39 -11.47 29.74
CA GLY A 248 -25.10 -10.54 30.62
C GLY A 248 -25.15 -9.09 30.12
N VAL A 249 -24.87 -8.85 28.83
CA VAL A 249 -24.79 -7.51 28.23
C VAL A 249 -25.90 -7.23 27.21
N ALA A 250 -26.89 -8.11 27.07
CA ALA A 250 -27.94 -7.98 26.05
C ALA A 250 -28.69 -6.63 26.10
N SER A 251 -28.94 -6.08 27.29
CA SER A 251 -29.59 -4.77 27.46
C SER A 251 -28.70 -3.57 27.07
N ARG A 252 -27.42 -3.81 26.81
CA ARG A 252 -26.42 -2.81 26.43
C ARG A 252 -26.06 -2.86 24.95
N VAL A 253 -26.63 -3.80 24.18
CA VAL A 253 -26.28 -4.03 22.78
C VAL A 253 -27.50 -3.80 21.89
N GLN A 254 -27.38 -2.89 20.93
CA GLN A 254 -28.42 -2.60 19.95
C GLN A 254 -27.94 -2.99 18.55
N PHE A 255 -28.75 -3.77 17.84
CA PHE A 255 -28.52 -4.11 16.44
C PHE A 255 -29.44 -3.27 15.58
N VAL A 256 -28.90 -2.41 14.73
CA VAL A 256 -29.68 -1.41 13.97
C VAL A 256 -29.78 -1.72 12.47
N GLY A 257 -29.19 -2.83 12.02
CA GLY A 257 -29.17 -3.21 10.61
C GLY A 257 -28.17 -2.37 9.78
N GLY A 258 -28.26 -2.48 8.46
CA GLY A 258 -27.52 -1.61 7.55
C GLY A 258 -28.03 -0.16 7.62
N ARG A 259 -27.12 0.80 7.54
CA ARG A 259 -27.43 2.24 7.59
C ARG A 259 -26.61 2.98 6.54
N ASP A 260 -27.22 4.01 5.94
CA ASP A 260 -26.57 4.88 4.95
C ASP A 260 -26.01 6.17 5.59
N ASP A 261 -26.48 6.54 6.79
CA ASP A 261 -26.07 7.72 7.55
C ASP A 261 -24.85 7.45 8.47
N LEU A 262 -23.84 6.74 7.95
CA LEU A 262 -22.65 6.39 8.72
C LEU A 262 -21.89 7.60 9.27
N ALA A 263 -21.93 8.75 8.57
CA ALA A 263 -21.35 10.00 9.06
C ALA A 263 -21.98 10.45 10.39
N ALA A 264 -23.32 10.35 10.51
CA ALA A 264 -24.02 10.63 11.75
C ALA A 264 -23.70 9.60 12.83
N CYS A 265 -23.56 8.32 12.45
CA CYS A 265 -23.11 7.25 13.36
C CYS A 265 -21.74 7.56 13.97
N TYR A 266 -20.77 7.99 13.16
CA TYR A 266 -19.46 8.38 13.67
C TYR A 266 -19.55 9.62 14.56
N ARG A 267 -20.37 10.62 14.23
CA ARG A 267 -20.56 11.79 15.10
C ARG A 267 -21.25 11.49 16.42
N ALA A 268 -22.12 10.49 16.46
CA ALA A 268 -22.79 10.07 17.69
C ALA A 268 -21.87 9.24 18.60
N ALA A 269 -20.85 8.59 18.03
CA ALA A 269 -19.99 7.62 18.70
C ALA A 269 -18.90 8.26 19.57
N ASP A 270 -18.68 7.65 20.73
CA ASP A 270 -17.60 8.02 21.64
C ASP A 270 -16.32 7.24 21.33
N ALA A 271 -16.45 6.04 20.76
CA ALA A 271 -15.37 5.20 20.28
C ALA A 271 -15.89 4.20 19.22
N LEU A 272 -14.99 3.73 18.34
CA LEU A 272 -15.27 2.61 17.42
C LEU A 272 -14.43 1.39 17.81
N VAL A 273 -15.02 0.19 17.70
CA VAL A 273 -14.35 -1.08 17.96
C VAL A 273 -14.47 -2.05 16.79
N LEU A 274 -13.33 -2.57 16.31
CA LEU A 274 -13.26 -3.54 15.21
C LEU A 274 -12.17 -4.60 15.45
N PRO A 275 -12.45 -5.63 16.27
CA PRO A 275 -11.50 -6.69 16.59
C PRO A 275 -11.52 -7.84 15.56
N ALA A 276 -11.30 -7.49 14.30
CA ALA A 276 -11.46 -8.43 13.18
C ALA A 276 -10.52 -9.65 13.28
N TYR A 277 -11.03 -10.82 12.91
CA TYR A 277 -10.20 -12.00 12.67
C TYR A 277 -9.42 -11.89 11.37
N ASP A 278 -9.98 -11.14 10.43
CA ASP A 278 -9.48 -10.97 9.07
C ASP A 278 -10.17 -9.75 8.49
N GLU A 279 -9.41 -8.74 8.09
CA GLU A 279 -9.96 -7.55 7.45
C GLU A 279 -8.93 -7.00 6.46
N ALA A 280 -9.28 -7.00 5.18
CA ALA A 280 -8.32 -6.71 4.11
C ALA A 280 -7.89 -5.26 4.07
N GLY A 281 -8.75 -4.34 4.51
CA GLY A 281 -8.36 -2.94 4.74
C GLY A 281 -8.98 -2.45 6.04
N GLY A 282 -10.31 -2.46 6.10
CA GLY A 282 -11.05 -2.00 7.27
C GLY A 282 -11.35 -0.51 7.21
N MET A 283 -11.80 -0.02 6.05
CA MET A 283 -12.17 1.39 5.79
C MET A 283 -12.85 2.10 6.97
N VAL A 284 -13.76 1.42 7.66
CA VAL A 284 -14.50 1.96 8.81
C VAL A 284 -13.61 2.48 9.94
N ILE A 285 -12.39 1.95 10.11
CA ILE A 285 -11.44 2.44 11.12
C ILE A 285 -10.86 3.78 10.72
N LEU A 286 -10.56 3.97 9.42
CA LEU A 286 -10.09 5.25 8.90
C LEU A 286 -11.22 6.27 8.86
N GLU A 287 -12.42 5.88 8.45
CA GLU A 287 -13.60 6.75 8.43
C GLU A 287 -13.93 7.28 9.84
N ALA A 288 -13.94 6.41 10.85
CA ALA A 288 -14.18 6.82 12.24
C ALA A 288 -13.04 7.69 12.79
N ALA A 289 -11.78 7.30 12.56
CA ALA A 289 -10.62 8.09 12.97
C ALA A 289 -10.65 9.49 12.33
N SER A 290 -10.92 9.59 11.02
CA SER A 290 -11.06 10.87 10.31
C SER A 290 -12.21 11.72 10.83
N ALA A 291 -13.30 11.09 11.29
CA ALA A 291 -14.37 11.78 12.01
C ALA A 291 -13.95 12.20 13.45
N GLY A 292 -12.73 11.92 13.91
CA GLY A 292 -12.25 12.24 15.24
C GLY A 292 -12.80 11.30 16.33
N VAL A 293 -13.21 10.08 15.95
CA VAL A 293 -13.63 9.03 16.87
C VAL A 293 -12.42 8.13 17.18
N PRO A 294 -12.01 7.97 18.44
CA PRO A 294 -10.95 7.03 18.80
C PRO A 294 -11.32 5.60 18.43
N VAL A 295 -10.35 4.85 17.91
CA VAL A 295 -10.58 3.48 17.39
C VAL A 295 -9.81 2.43 18.17
N LEU A 296 -10.45 1.33 18.54
CA LEU A 296 -9.80 0.10 18.93
C LEU A 296 -9.94 -0.95 17.82
N ALA A 297 -8.81 -1.33 17.23
CA ALA A 297 -8.75 -2.35 16.19
C ALA A 297 -7.73 -3.44 16.55
N THR A 298 -7.72 -4.53 15.82
CA THR A 298 -6.66 -5.57 15.90
C THR A 298 -5.66 -5.38 14.77
N ALA A 299 -4.42 -5.84 14.97
CA ALA A 299 -3.36 -5.81 13.94
C ALA A 299 -3.72 -6.59 12.66
N ASN A 300 -4.72 -7.48 12.71
CA ASN A 300 -5.28 -8.17 11.54
C ASN A 300 -6.12 -7.27 10.60
N CYS A 301 -6.32 -5.99 10.91
CA CYS A 301 -6.93 -5.02 10.01
C CYS A 301 -5.87 -4.39 9.10
N GLY A 302 -6.04 -4.49 7.77
CA GLY A 302 -5.04 -4.00 6.80
C GLY A 302 -4.66 -2.52 6.90
N TYR A 303 -5.50 -1.67 7.49
CA TYR A 303 -5.21 -0.26 7.74
C TYR A 303 -4.87 0.07 9.20
N ALA A 304 -4.57 -0.93 10.04
CA ALA A 304 -4.22 -0.71 11.43
C ALA A 304 -2.98 0.21 11.60
N SER A 305 -1.98 0.08 10.73
CA SER A 305 -0.78 0.91 10.74
C SER A 305 -1.07 2.41 10.60
N TYR A 306 -2.08 2.80 9.83
CA TYR A 306 -2.51 4.20 9.73
C TYR A 306 -3.02 4.75 11.06
N LEU A 307 -3.67 3.91 11.89
CA LEU A 307 -4.12 4.32 13.22
C LEU A 307 -2.93 4.56 14.16
N GLU A 308 -1.94 3.68 14.13
CA GLU A 308 -0.73 3.79 14.94
C GLU A 308 0.09 5.02 14.55
N GLU A 309 0.33 5.21 13.25
CA GLU A 309 1.06 6.36 12.70
C GLU A 309 0.38 7.69 13.04
N ALA A 310 -0.94 7.75 12.97
CA ALA A 310 -1.71 8.94 13.29
C ALA A 310 -1.92 9.16 14.79
N ASN A 311 -1.58 8.17 15.63
CA ASN A 311 -2.01 8.09 17.03
C ASN A 311 -3.53 8.34 17.14
N ALA A 312 -4.33 7.57 16.41
CA ALA A 312 -5.80 7.74 16.32
C ALA A 312 -6.59 6.70 17.13
N GLY A 313 -5.91 5.98 18.02
CA GLY A 313 -6.51 4.93 18.85
C GLY A 313 -5.52 3.88 19.30
N ILE A 314 -6.00 2.65 19.48
CA ILE A 314 -5.23 1.50 19.97
C ILE A 314 -5.34 0.34 18.98
N VAL A 315 -4.21 -0.33 18.72
CA VAL A 315 -4.16 -1.55 17.93
C VAL A 315 -3.72 -2.71 18.83
N THR A 316 -4.63 -3.65 19.08
CA THR A 316 -4.32 -4.88 19.82
C THR A 316 -3.45 -5.80 18.94
N PRO A 317 -2.30 -6.27 19.46
CA PRO A 317 -1.34 -7.05 18.68
C PRO A 317 -1.81 -8.48 18.38
N GLU A 318 -1.07 -9.16 17.50
CA GLU A 318 -1.20 -10.60 17.25
C GLU A 318 -0.03 -11.39 17.90
N PRO A 319 -0.25 -12.64 18.35
CA PRO A 319 -1.51 -13.39 18.30
C PRO A 319 -2.58 -12.80 19.22
N PHE A 320 -3.83 -12.72 18.74
CA PHE A 320 -4.93 -12.14 19.53
C PHE A 320 -5.15 -12.86 20.85
N GLU A 321 -5.11 -12.10 21.94
CA GLU A 321 -5.51 -12.53 23.28
C GLU A 321 -6.66 -11.66 23.80
N GLN A 322 -7.75 -12.31 24.21
CA GLN A 322 -8.95 -11.60 24.66
C GLN A 322 -8.66 -10.68 25.86
N ALA A 323 -7.84 -11.12 26.82
CA ALA A 323 -7.50 -10.33 27.99
C ALA A 323 -6.75 -9.03 27.65
N CYS A 324 -5.86 -9.06 26.66
CA CYS A 324 -5.19 -7.85 26.16
C CYS A 324 -6.19 -6.89 25.52
N PHE A 325 -7.08 -7.42 24.68
CA PHE A 325 -8.14 -6.62 24.06
C PHE A 325 -9.08 -6.00 25.10
N ASP A 326 -9.42 -6.73 26.17
CA ASP A 326 -10.29 -6.24 27.24
C ASP A 326 -9.63 -5.07 27.99
N ALA A 327 -8.32 -5.17 28.25
CA ALA A 327 -7.54 -4.09 28.85
C ALA A 327 -7.42 -2.87 27.93
N ASP A 328 -7.19 -3.09 26.63
CA ASP A 328 -7.15 -2.04 25.62
C ASP A 328 -8.51 -1.33 25.49
N LEU A 329 -9.62 -2.07 25.53
CA LEU A 329 -10.97 -1.50 25.51
C LEU A 329 -11.23 -0.65 26.75
N LEU A 330 -10.86 -1.13 27.93
CA LEU A 330 -10.96 -0.34 29.15
C LEU A 330 -10.16 0.96 29.02
N ARG A 331 -8.89 0.87 28.58
CA ARG A 331 -8.02 2.04 28.38
C ARG A 331 -8.61 3.02 27.39
N LEU A 332 -9.11 2.56 26.24
CA LEU A 332 -9.72 3.41 25.22
C LEU A 332 -10.88 4.24 25.80
N LEU A 333 -11.66 3.63 26.71
CA LEU A 333 -12.87 4.23 27.27
C LEU A 333 -12.61 5.11 28.51
N THR A 334 -11.47 4.96 29.19
CA THR A 334 -11.21 5.63 30.48
C THR A 334 -9.94 6.45 30.54
N ALA A 335 -9.01 6.33 29.58
CA ALA A 335 -7.75 7.07 29.61
C ALA A 335 -7.91 8.54 29.21
N ASP A 336 -7.06 9.39 29.78
CA ASP A 336 -6.99 10.83 29.47
C ASP A 336 -6.44 11.13 28.06
N GLU A 337 -5.91 10.11 27.38
CA GLU A 337 -5.35 10.21 26.01
C GLU A 337 -6.42 10.42 24.92
N ARG A 338 -7.71 10.37 25.28
CA ARG A 338 -8.82 10.43 24.33
C ARG A 338 -8.73 11.63 23.37
N ASP A 339 -8.44 12.82 23.90
CA ASP A 339 -8.33 14.03 23.09
C ASP A 339 -7.15 13.96 22.11
N ALA A 340 -6.04 13.33 22.51
CA ALA A 340 -4.90 13.09 21.64
C ALA A 340 -5.28 12.15 20.49
N TRP A 341 -6.04 11.08 20.76
CA TRP A 341 -6.55 10.18 19.70
C TRP A 341 -7.51 10.89 18.74
N CYS A 342 -8.45 11.68 19.26
CA CYS A 342 -9.35 12.47 18.43
C CYS A 342 -8.58 13.46 17.52
N GLN A 343 -7.55 14.12 18.05
CA GLN A 343 -6.71 15.03 17.28
C GLN A 343 -5.81 14.30 16.27
N GLY A 344 -5.31 13.12 16.61
CA GLY A 344 -4.59 12.23 15.70
C GLY A 344 -5.44 11.83 14.49
N GLY A 345 -6.65 11.35 14.75
CA GLY A 345 -7.62 11.00 13.72
C GLY A 345 -8.05 12.18 12.84
N ARG A 346 -8.27 13.38 13.41
CA ARG A 346 -8.58 14.57 12.60
C ARG A 346 -7.43 14.99 11.68
N ARG A 347 -6.17 14.83 12.11
CA ARG A 347 -4.98 15.04 11.25
C ARG A 347 -4.89 14.02 10.13
N LEU A 348 -5.38 12.80 10.37
CA LEU A 348 -5.48 11.78 9.32
C LEU A 348 -6.43 12.24 8.21
N ALA A 349 -7.53 12.92 8.54
CA ALA A 349 -8.50 13.43 7.56
C ALA A 349 -7.93 14.49 6.59
N THR A 350 -6.89 15.24 6.99
CA THR A 350 -6.23 16.23 6.13
C THR A 350 -5.16 15.61 5.22
N ASN A 351 -5.01 14.28 5.24
CA ASN A 351 -4.06 13.59 4.39
C ASN A 351 -4.71 13.28 3.03
N ASP A 352 -4.35 14.04 2.01
CA ASP A 352 -4.84 13.88 0.62
C ASP A 352 -4.66 12.46 0.08
N CYS A 353 -3.72 11.70 0.64
CA CYS A 353 -3.50 10.32 0.25
C CYS A 353 -4.72 9.42 0.51
N LEU A 354 -5.53 9.69 1.53
CA LEU A 354 -6.68 8.84 1.88
C LEU A 354 -7.87 8.96 0.93
N SER A 355 -7.89 9.99 0.06
CA SER A 355 -8.87 10.14 -1.01
C SER A 355 -8.29 9.81 -2.39
N ALA A 356 -6.97 9.56 -2.49
CA ALA A 356 -6.25 9.39 -3.74
C ALA A 356 -6.44 8.02 -4.40
N MET A 357 -7.19 7.09 -3.79
CA MET A 357 -7.38 5.72 -4.28
C MET A 357 -7.81 5.63 -5.75
N ALA A 358 -8.93 6.27 -6.10
CA ALA A 358 -9.47 6.17 -7.45
C ALA A 358 -8.61 6.90 -8.48
N PRO A 359 -8.16 8.16 -8.26
CA PRO A 359 -7.18 8.81 -9.12
C PRO A 359 -5.95 7.92 -9.37
N ARG A 360 -5.38 7.35 -8.30
CA ARG A 360 -4.18 6.53 -8.41
C ARG A 360 -4.42 5.21 -9.12
N ALA A 361 -5.54 4.55 -8.86
CA ALA A 361 -5.91 3.34 -9.57
C ALA A 361 -6.01 3.60 -11.08
N VAL A 362 -6.62 4.71 -11.50
CA VAL A 362 -6.75 5.04 -12.92
C VAL A 362 -5.39 5.38 -13.55
N GLU A 363 -4.51 6.13 -12.88
CA GLU A 363 -3.14 6.40 -13.36
C GLU A 363 -2.34 5.10 -13.59
N LEU A 364 -2.47 4.13 -12.67
CA LEU A 364 -1.83 2.82 -12.83
C LEU A 364 -2.42 2.05 -14.02
N LEU A 365 -3.74 2.08 -14.19
CA LEU A 365 -4.40 1.45 -15.34
C LEU A 365 -3.95 2.09 -16.67
N GLU A 366 -3.86 3.41 -16.75
CA GLU A 366 -3.34 4.12 -17.93
C GLU A 366 -1.89 3.72 -18.23
N THR A 367 -1.04 3.66 -17.18
CA THR A 367 0.36 3.23 -17.29
C THR A 367 0.44 1.80 -17.85
N PHE A 368 -0.37 0.88 -17.33
CA PHE A 368 -0.39 -0.51 -17.77
C PHE A 368 -0.94 -0.68 -19.20
N ALA A 369 -1.97 0.08 -19.57
CA ALA A 369 -2.54 0.08 -20.92
C ALA A 369 -1.53 0.59 -21.96
N ALA A 370 -0.68 1.56 -21.58
CA ALA A 370 0.42 2.07 -22.41
C ALA A 370 1.61 1.09 -22.51
N GLY A 371 1.60 -0.04 -21.80
CA GLY A 371 2.73 -0.97 -21.73
C GLY A 371 3.93 -0.42 -20.96
N CYS A 372 3.72 0.59 -20.13
CA CYS A 372 4.72 1.17 -19.24
C CYS A 372 4.69 0.45 -17.88
N GLU A 373 5.84 0.48 -17.18
CA GLU A 373 5.94 0.04 -15.79
C GLU A 373 6.06 1.29 -14.89
N PRO A 374 5.54 1.26 -13.65
CA PRO A 374 5.68 2.38 -12.74
C PRO A 374 7.16 2.65 -12.42
N PRO A 375 7.55 3.90 -12.15
CA PRO A 375 8.92 4.23 -11.80
C PRO A 375 9.36 3.48 -10.55
N LEU A 376 10.56 2.88 -10.61
CA LEU A 376 11.18 2.15 -9.51
C LEU A 376 12.11 3.07 -8.72
N VAL A 377 11.86 3.21 -7.43
CA VAL A 377 12.73 3.91 -6.48
C VAL A 377 13.50 2.88 -5.65
N CYS A 378 14.82 2.89 -5.81
CA CYS A 378 15.72 2.02 -5.07
C CYS A 378 16.36 2.80 -3.92
N PHE A 379 16.07 2.41 -2.68
CA PHE A 379 16.85 2.85 -1.53
C PHE A 379 17.99 1.88 -1.28
N SER A 380 19.16 2.39 -0.92
CA SER A 380 20.34 1.57 -0.63
C SER A 380 20.96 1.98 0.69
N ALA A 381 21.10 1.02 1.61
CA ALA A 381 21.76 1.22 2.89
C ALA A 381 22.71 0.05 3.21
N LEU A 382 24.01 0.28 3.12
CA LEU A 382 25.03 -0.70 3.49
C LEU A 382 25.10 -0.82 5.02
N ASP A 383 25.01 -2.05 5.55
CA ASP A 383 25.52 -2.45 6.87
C ASP A 383 24.82 -2.02 8.20
N HIS A 384 23.51 -1.73 8.29
CA HIS A 384 22.90 -1.45 9.63
C HIS A 384 21.52 -2.08 9.91
N SER A 385 21.29 -2.39 11.20
CA SER A 385 20.04 -2.95 11.75
C SER A 385 18.99 -1.86 12.02
N LYS A 386 17.71 -2.24 12.11
CA LYS A 386 16.53 -1.39 12.42
C LYS A 386 16.68 -0.45 13.64
N ALA A 387 17.60 -0.75 14.57
CA ALA A 387 17.91 0.09 15.73
C ALA A 387 18.64 1.40 15.39
N ASP A 388 19.16 1.57 14.16
CA ASP A 388 19.82 2.80 13.74
C ASP A 388 18.76 3.89 13.43
N PRO A 389 18.83 5.08 14.07
CA PRO A 389 17.94 6.21 13.78
C PRO A 389 17.86 6.59 12.29
N LYS A 390 18.89 6.29 11.50
CA LYS A 390 18.94 6.55 10.05
C LYS A 390 17.99 5.66 9.23
N TYR A 391 17.68 4.45 9.71
CA TYR A 391 16.70 3.57 9.06
C TYR A 391 15.26 3.99 9.35
N ARG A 392 15.00 4.59 10.53
CA ARG A 392 13.68 5.13 10.88
C ARG A 392 13.24 6.27 9.96
N SER A 393 14.17 7.02 9.36
CA SER A 393 13.82 8.09 8.41
C SER A 393 13.61 7.60 6.98
N LEU A 394 14.13 6.43 6.60
CA LEU A 394 13.97 5.85 5.26
C LEU A 394 12.55 5.33 5.02
N PHE A 395 11.96 4.65 6.00
CA PHE A 395 10.66 4.01 5.82
C PHE A 395 9.49 4.99 5.61
N PRO A 396 9.40 6.12 6.33
CA PRO A 396 8.40 7.16 6.00
C PRO A 396 8.51 7.67 4.57
N VAL A 397 9.74 7.79 4.03
CA VAL A 397 10.00 8.21 2.64
C VAL A 397 9.61 7.11 1.67
N ALA A 398 10.03 5.87 1.92
CA ALA A 398 9.67 4.72 1.12
C ALA A 398 8.14 4.52 1.06
N HIS A 399 7.44 4.59 2.19
CA HIS A 399 5.98 4.55 2.21
C HIS A 399 5.36 5.77 1.51
N ALA A 400 5.95 6.96 1.59
CA ALA A 400 5.47 8.12 0.83
C ALA A 400 5.60 7.93 -0.69
N CYS A 401 6.72 7.39 -1.16
CA CYS A 401 6.91 7.01 -2.57
C CYS A 401 5.89 5.94 -3.00
N GLN A 402 5.65 4.92 -2.18
CA GLN A 402 4.63 3.89 -2.46
C GLN A 402 3.20 4.44 -2.47
N ARG A 403 2.88 5.38 -1.57
CA ARG A 403 1.58 6.09 -1.56
C ARG A 403 1.34 6.90 -2.83
N ARG A 404 2.41 7.31 -3.51
CA ARG A 404 2.39 7.93 -4.84
C ARG A 404 2.58 6.92 -5.99
N GLY A 405 2.51 5.63 -5.66
CA GLY A 405 2.59 4.45 -6.52
C GLY A 405 3.87 4.28 -7.31
N MET A 406 4.99 4.74 -6.76
CA MET A 406 6.31 4.27 -7.17
C MET A 406 6.52 2.84 -6.64
N GLU A 407 7.17 1.99 -7.43
CA GLU A 407 7.71 0.75 -6.87
C GLU A 407 8.87 1.12 -5.96
N VAL A 408 8.93 0.59 -4.74
CA VAL A 408 10.00 0.91 -3.80
C VAL A 408 10.71 -0.36 -3.36
N ARG A 409 12.03 -0.38 -3.56
CA ARG A 409 12.89 -1.50 -3.17
C ARG A 409 14.04 -0.98 -2.32
N VAL A 410 14.27 -1.59 -1.16
CA VAL A 410 15.30 -1.18 -0.21
C VAL A 410 16.37 -2.28 -0.15
N PHE A 411 17.55 -1.97 -0.67
CA PHE A 411 18.70 -2.86 -0.65
C PHE A 411 19.50 -2.66 0.62
N VAL A 412 19.70 -3.73 1.38
CA VAL A 412 20.39 -3.69 2.67
C VAL A 412 21.46 -4.77 2.77
N GLY A 413 22.58 -4.45 3.42
CA GLY A 413 23.67 -5.41 3.60
C GLY A 413 23.31 -6.63 4.48
N ARG A 414 22.42 -6.42 5.47
CA ARG A 414 21.88 -7.47 6.34
C ARG A 414 20.55 -7.02 6.93
N TRP A 415 19.50 -7.83 6.80
CA TRP A 415 18.20 -7.61 7.44
C TRP A 415 17.87 -8.81 8.34
N ARG A 416 17.43 -8.56 9.58
CA ARG A 416 17.08 -9.63 10.53
C ARG A 416 15.63 -9.59 11.01
N ASP A 417 14.90 -8.53 10.65
CA ASP A 417 13.53 -8.29 11.09
C ASP A 417 12.55 -8.61 9.95
N PRO A 418 11.23 -8.71 10.21
CA PRO A 418 10.23 -8.70 9.15
C PRO A 418 10.35 -7.45 8.28
N SER A 419 10.09 -7.57 6.98
CA SER A 419 10.03 -6.40 6.10
C SER A 419 8.91 -5.46 6.58
N PRO A 420 9.12 -4.14 6.66
CA PRO A 420 8.05 -3.18 6.89
C PRO A 420 6.97 -3.31 5.82
N ALA A 421 5.72 -3.02 6.21
CA ALA A 421 4.51 -3.19 5.40
C ALA A 421 4.68 -2.71 3.95
N GLY A 422 4.70 -3.63 2.99
CA GLY A 422 4.77 -3.28 1.57
C GLY A 422 6.13 -2.89 1.03
N ILE A 423 7.13 -2.66 1.86
CA ILE A 423 8.46 -2.31 1.38
C ILE A 423 9.19 -3.59 1.03
N ASP A 424 9.71 -3.67 -0.19
CA ASP A 424 10.50 -4.82 -0.63
C ASP A 424 11.94 -4.66 -0.15
N ILE A 425 12.32 -5.37 0.92
CA ILE A 425 13.69 -5.37 1.42
C ILE A 425 14.48 -6.50 0.78
N VAL A 426 15.50 -6.13 0.00
CA VAL A 426 16.44 -7.07 -0.59
C VAL A 426 17.71 -7.08 0.25
N ALA A 427 17.86 -8.15 1.05
CA ALA A 427 19.10 -8.39 1.78
C ALA A 427 20.17 -8.91 0.81
N VAL A 428 21.20 -8.10 0.57
CA VAL A 428 22.36 -8.45 -0.24
C VAL A 428 23.54 -8.70 0.72
N PRO A 429 23.79 -9.96 1.14
CA PRO A 429 24.77 -10.27 2.18
C PRO A 429 26.18 -9.84 1.78
N VAL A 430 26.77 -8.96 2.59
CA VAL A 430 28.17 -8.50 2.42
C VAL A 430 29.19 -9.64 2.61
N THR A 431 28.77 -10.77 3.19
CA THR A 431 29.61 -11.89 3.62
C THR A 431 29.96 -12.92 2.54
N ALA A 432 29.43 -12.83 1.31
CA ALA A 432 29.79 -13.77 0.24
C ALA A 432 31.27 -13.65 -0.22
N LEU A 433 31.97 -12.56 0.12
CA LEU A 433 33.35 -12.30 -0.31
C LEU A 433 34.13 -11.69 0.87
N GLY A 434 35.24 -12.28 1.34
CA GLY A 434 35.83 -12.08 2.70
C GLY A 434 36.72 -10.85 2.97
N ARG A 435 36.59 -10.20 4.14
CA ARG A 435 37.23 -8.97 4.71
C ARG A 435 38.17 -8.03 3.90
N ALA A 436 39.17 -8.48 3.14
CA ALA A 436 40.23 -7.61 2.59
C ALA A 436 39.81 -6.68 1.42
N ALA A 437 38.75 -7.00 0.68
CA ALA A 437 38.32 -6.25 -0.51
C ALA A 437 37.18 -5.23 -0.25
N ARG A 438 36.96 -4.79 1.00
CA ARG A 438 35.78 -3.98 1.43
C ARG A 438 35.62 -2.68 0.60
N ARG A 439 36.72 -2.14 0.04
CA ARG A 439 36.74 -0.96 -0.84
C ARG A 439 36.40 -1.25 -2.32
N ARG A 440 36.80 -2.41 -2.89
CA ARG A 440 36.38 -2.85 -4.26
C ARG A 440 34.92 -3.30 -4.29
N ARG A 441 34.43 -3.86 -3.17
CA ARG A 441 33.10 -4.47 -2.97
C ARG A 441 31.88 -3.58 -3.14
N ARG A 442 32.01 -2.25 -2.96
CA ARG A 442 30.87 -1.34 -3.04
C ARG A 442 30.36 -1.18 -4.49
N ARG A 443 31.25 -1.30 -5.48
CA ARG A 443 30.91 -1.29 -6.91
C ARG A 443 30.14 -2.55 -7.31
N ASP A 444 30.63 -3.71 -6.87
CA ASP A 444 30.03 -5.01 -7.22
C ASP A 444 28.67 -5.20 -6.52
N TRP A 445 28.50 -4.62 -5.33
CA TRP A 445 27.23 -4.58 -4.60
C TRP A 445 26.14 -3.79 -5.32
N VAL A 446 26.47 -2.61 -5.87
CA VAL A 446 25.52 -1.81 -6.68
C VAL A 446 25.16 -2.53 -7.97
N ALA A 447 26.13 -3.17 -8.64
CA ALA A 447 25.87 -3.98 -9.82
C ALA A 447 24.93 -5.17 -9.52
N GLU A 448 25.07 -5.79 -8.34
CA GLU A 448 24.17 -6.84 -7.88
C GLU A 448 22.76 -6.31 -7.55
N CYS A 449 22.65 -5.13 -6.93
CA CYS A 449 21.35 -4.47 -6.72
C CYS A 449 20.66 -4.14 -8.05
N LEU A 450 21.44 -3.73 -9.06
CA LEU A 450 20.97 -3.50 -10.43
C LEU A 450 20.53 -4.79 -11.13
N ARG A 451 21.25 -5.91 -10.94
CA ARG A 451 20.87 -7.23 -11.47
C ARG A 451 19.56 -7.74 -10.86
N LEU A 452 19.33 -7.44 -9.59
CA LEU A 452 18.12 -7.81 -8.84
C LEU A 452 16.94 -6.84 -9.07
N SER A 453 17.12 -5.79 -9.88
CA SER A 453 16.08 -4.86 -10.30
C SER A 453 15.20 -5.49 -11.41
N PRO A 454 13.91 -5.12 -11.55
CA PRO A 454 12.97 -5.71 -12.54
C PRO A 454 13.36 -5.52 -14.01
N ALA A 455 14.35 -4.67 -14.31
CA ALA A 455 14.91 -4.58 -15.65
C ALA A 455 15.81 -5.80 -15.91
N GLY A 456 15.20 -6.92 -16.28
CA GLY A 456 15.88 -8.18 -16.63
C GLY A 456 16.89 -8.00 -17.77
N TYR A 457 18.13 -7.68 -17.42
CA TYR A 457 19.29 -7.77 -18.30
C TYR A 457 20.42 -8.46 -17.55
N PHE A 458 20.85 -9.61 -18.09
CA PHE A 458 22.06 -10.30 -17.67
C PHE A 458 23.27 -9.44 -18.04
N VAL A 459 23.98 -8.90 -17.04
CA VAL A 459 25.38 -8.49 -17.23
C VAL A 459 26.21 -9.74 -17.03
N ASP A 460 26.75 -10.26 -18.13
CA ASP A 460 27.77 -11.29 -18.09
C ASP A 460 29.06 -10.65 -17.56
N VAL A 461 29.55 -11.16 -16.43
CA VAL A 461 30.75 -10.63 -15.75
C VAL A 461 31.88 -11.64 -15.92
N ASP A 462 32.08 -12.15 -17.12
CA ASP A 462 33.31 -12.82 -17.51
C ASP A 462 33.80 -12.30 -18.87
N ALA A 463 34.37 -11.10 -18.84
CA ALA A 463 35.30 -10.64 -19.86
C ALA A 463 36.69 -10.51 -19.25
N ARG A 464 37.37 -11.66 -19.13
CA ARG A 464 38.84 -11.67 -19.17
C ARG A 464 39.27 -11.40 -20.61
N SER A 465 39.71 -10.18 -20.87
CA SER A 465 40.61 -9.81 -21.97
C SER A 465 41.36 -8.57 -21.48
N GLY A 466 42.65 -8.56 -21.16
CA GLY A 466 43.75 -9.28 -21.79
C GLY A 466 44.33 -8.44 -22.93
N SER A 467 45.01 -7.32 -22.62
CA SER A 467 46.20 -6.78 -23.32
C SER A 467 46.53 -5.35 -22.88
N GLY A 468 47.76 -5.15 -22.43
CA GLY A 468 48.60 -3.94 -22.55
C GLY A 468 48.01 -2.57 -22.17
N ILE A 469 48.46 -2.02 -21.04
CA ILE A 469 48.60 -0.56 -20.91
C ILE A 469 50.10 -0.30 -20.96
N GLU A 470 50.59 0.08 -22.14
CA GLU A 470 51.85 0.79 -22.27
C GLU A 470 51.68 2.21 -21.73
N ALA A 471 52.73 2.68 -21.07
CA ALA A 471 52.84 4.01 -20.53
C ALA A 471 53.03 5.05 -21.66
N GLY A 472 52.36 6.19 -21.53
CA GLY A 472 52.75 7.42 -22.22
C GLY A 472 51.57 8.26 -22.69
N THR A 473 51.26 9.33 -21.98
CA THR A 473 51.55 10.72 -22.41
C THR A 473 50.94 11.71 -21.41
N GLU A 474 51.78 12.62 -20.93
CA GLU A 474 51.39 13.81 -20.16
C GLU A 474 50.46 14.69 -21.00
N VAL A 475 49.39 15.20 -20.38
CA VAL A 475 48.65 16.35 -20.90
C VAL A 475 48.71 17.47 -19.87
N ASP A 476 49.11 18.60 -20.42
CA ASP A 476 49.59 19.85 -19.82
C ASP A 476 48.54 20.56 -18.94
N ALA A 477 49.02 21.11 -17.83
CA ALA A 477 48.23 21.68 -16.76
C ALA A 477 47.89 23.16 -17.03
N LYS A 478 46.70 23.44 -17.56
CA LYS A 478 46.13 24.81 -17.61
C LYS A 478 44.59 24.83 -17.66
N ALA A 479 43.95 24.31 -16.60
CA ALA A 479 42.57 24.62 -16.19
C ALA A 479 42.39 24.23 -14.70
N ASP A 480 41.61 25.00 -13.92
CA ASP A 480 41.44 24.93 -12.45
C ASP A 480 41.41 23.49 -11.87
N PRO A 481 42.31 23.09 -10.95
CA PRO A 481 42.55 21.70 -10.57
C PRO A 481 41.49 21.06 -9.64
N ARG A 482 40.24 21.55 -9.64
CA ARG A 482 39.27 21.23 -8.58
C ARG A 482 38.00 20.49 -8.99
N LEU A 483 37.81 20.16 -10.27
CA LEU A 483 36.72 19.29 -10.74
C LEU A 483 37.27 18.32 -11.82
N PRO A 484 36.96 17.01 -11.77
CA PRO A 484 37.20 16.11 -12.89
C PRO A 484 36.46 16.59 -14.15
N PRO A 485 36.93 16.25 -15.36
CA PRO A 485 36.21 16.55 -16.60
C PRO A 485 34.77 16.01 -16.56
N GLY A 486 33.77 16.86 -16.83
CA GLY A 486 32.34 16.48 -16.91
C GLY A 486 31.47 16.79 -15.67
N LEU A 487 32.00 17.53 -14.69
CA LEU A 487 31.30 17.91 -13.46
C LEU A 487 31.13 19.44 -13.36
N GLU A 488 29.89 19.91 -13.28
CA GLU A 488 29.54 21.34 -13.21
C GLU A 488 28.88 21.70 -11.87
N ARG A 489 29.22 22.86 -11.30
CA ARG A 489 28.60 23.41 -10.09
C ARG A 489 27.46 24.36 -10.47
N ALA A 490 26.26 24.09 -9.96
CA ALA A 490 25.09 24.96 -10.16
C ALA A 490 24.63 25.57 -8.83
N ARG A 491 24.42 26.89 -8.79
CA ARG A 491 23.76 27.55 -7.66
C ARG A 491 22.26 27.31 -7.74
N ASN A 492 21.62 27.05 -6.59
CA ASN A 492 20.17 26.85 -6.45
C ASN A 492 19.37 28.01 -7.10
N PRO A 493 18.71 27.82 -8.26
CA PRO A 493 17.82 28.83 -8.80
C PRO A 493 16.45 28.72 -8.09
N PRO A 494 15.77 29.83 -7.79
CA PRO A 494 14.34 29.80 -7.48
C PRO A 494 13.60 29.14 -8.63
N GLY A 495 12.81 28.10 -8.37
CA GLY A 495 12.07 27.38 -9.42
C GLY A 495 12.81 26.20 -10.05
N ILE A 496 13.77 25.57 -9.34
CA ILE A 496 14.46 24.33 -9.75
C ILE A 496 13.50 23.24 -10.28
N ARG A 497 12.26 23.24 -9.75
CA ARG A 497 11.15 22.36 -10.14
C ARG A 497 10.74 22.54 -11.61
N ASN A 498 10.72 23.78 -12.11
CA ASN A 498 10.34 24.11 -13.49
C ASN A 498 11.54 23.98 -14.45
N ALA A 499 12.76 24.30 -14.00
CA ALA A 499 13.98 24.15 -14.81
C ALA A 499 14.29 22.68 -15.13
N LEU A 500 14.19 21.78 -14.13
CA LEU A 500 14.34 20.33 -14.34
C LEU A 500 13.24 19.75 -15.25
N ARG A 501 12.07 20.38 -15.29
CA ARG A 501 10.90 19.98 -16.09
C ARG A 501 11.05 20.31 -17.59
N GLU A 502 11.61 21.49 -17.91
CA GLU A 502 11.72 21.98 -19.29
C GLU A 502 13.02 21.58 -19.99
N GLU A 503 14.13 21.41 -19.27
CA GLU A 503 15.46 21.26 -19.88
C GLU A 503 15.80 19.81 -20.32
N HIS A 504 15.22 18.77 -19.69
CA HIS A 504 15.80 17.40 -19.78
C HIS A 504 14.84 16.22 -20.03
N GLY A 505 13.56 16.44 -20.30
CA GLY A 505 12.68 15.41 -20.91
C GLY A 505 12.61 14.03 -20.23
N PHE A 506 12.48 13.96 -18.90
CA PHE A 506 12.37 12.70 -18.17
C PHE A 506 11.16 11.86 -18.61
N THR A 507 11.33 10.54 -18.79
CA THR A 507 10.27 9.61 -19.24
C THR A 507 9.82 8.64 -18.13
N ALA A 508 8.61 8.08 -18.27
CA ALA A 508 8.00 7.07 -17.37
C ALA A 508 8.79 5.75 -17.18
N ARG A 509 9.98 5.62 -17.77
CA ARG A 509 10.84 4.42 -17.70
C ARG A 509 12.02 4.56 -16.73
N THR A 510 12.04 5.61 -15.92
CA THR A 510 13.20 6.04 -15.12
C THR A 510 13.22 5.39 -13.72
N ILE A 511 14.34 4.72 -13.41
CA ILE A 511 14.74 4.14 -12.12
C ILE A 511 15.43 5.24 -11.30
N VAL A 512 14.94 5.53 -10.10
CA VAL A 512 15.51 6.55 -9.21
C VAL A 512 16.20 5.88 -8.02
N PHE A 513 17.49 6.11 -7.84
CA PHE A 513 18.25 5.67 -6.68
C PHE A 513 18.23 6.77 -5.61
N ALA A 514 17.48 6.57 -4.53
CA ALA A 514 17.45 7.49 -3.40
C ALA A 514 18.33 6.95 -2.25
N MET A 515 19.41 7.64 -1.92
CA MET A 515 20.35 7.27 -0.85
C MET A 515 20.22 8.24 0.33
N ALA A 516 19.82 7.72 1.50
CA ALA A 516 19.85 8.50 2.74
C ALA A 516 20.95 8.00 3.68
N GLY A 517 21.87 8.90 4.04
CA GLY A 517 22.57 8.84 5.33
C GLY A 517 23.72 7.84 5.49
N GLY A 518 24.94 8.34 5.30
CA GLY A 518 26.01 8.17 6.29
C GLY A 518 26.74 6.82 6.35
N ASP A 519 27.35 6.39 5.23
CA ASP A 519 28.74 5.92 5.22
C ASP A 519 29.36 5.80 3.80
N LEU A 520 29.06 6.73 2.88
CA LEU A 520 29.78 6.88 1.61
C LEU A 520 31.00 7.80 1.79
N VAL A 521 31.80 7.56 2.83
CA VAL A 521 33.04 8.28 3.06
C VAL A 521 34.07 7.94 1.97
N GLU A 522 34.78 8.98 1.53
CA GLU A 522 35.90 9.06 0.58
C GLU A 522 35.63 8.79 -0.92
N HIS A 523 34.96 7.70 -1.33
CA HIS A 523 34.87 7.34 -2.78
C HIS A 523 33.58 6.59 -3.16
N GLY A 524 32.53 6.69 -2.33
CA GLY A 524 31.32 5.88 -2.49
C GLY A 524 30.41 6.36 -3.62
N ILE A 525 30.13 7.66 -3.64
CA ILE A 525 29.29 8.31 -4.66
C ILE A 525 29.99 8.30 -6.02
N GLU A 526 31.29 8.61 -6.08
CA GLU A 526 32.10 8.55 -7.31
C GLU A 526 32.10 7.15 -7.94
N ARG A 527 32.21 6.09 -7.13
CA ARG A 527 32.15 4.70 -7.63
C ARG A 527 30.77 4.29 -8.10
N LEU A 528 29.71 4.80 -7.48
CA LEU A 528 28.33 4.63 -7.95
C LEU A 528 28.15 5.33 -9.30
N LEU A 529 28.59 6.57 -9.44
CA LEU A 529 28.52 7.34 -10.69
C LEU A 529 29.34 6.68 -11.80
N MET A 530 30.53 6.17 -11.48
CA MET A 530 31.37 5.40 -12.40
C MET A 530 30.73 4.06 -12.80
N ALA A 531 30.04 3.38 -11.88
CA ALA A 531 29.29 2.15 -12.20
C ALA A 531 28.09 2.45 -13.12
N LEU A 532 27.35 3.52 -12.84
CA LEU A 532 26.25 4.01 -13.69
C LEU A 532 26.75 4.51 -15.05
N GLY A 533 27.98 5.04 -15.13
CA GLY A 533 28.64 5.39 -16.40
C GLY A 533 28.93 4.20 -17.30
N ARG A 534 29.15 3.02 -16.71
CA ARG A 534 29.46 1.76 -17.41
C ARG A 534 28.23 0.93 -17.79
N LEU A 535 27.04 1.35 -17.39
CA LEU A 535 25.81 0.71 -17.84
C LEU A 535 25.67 0.84 -19.37
N PRO A 536 25.04 -0.16 -20.03
CA PRO A 536 24.58 0.00 -21.41
C PRO A 536 23.79 1.29 -21.57
N GLU A 537 23.96 1.96 -22.71
CA GLU A 537 23.35 3.27 -22.99
C GLU A 537 21.84 3.30 -22.70
N ALA A 538 21.12 2.25 -23.14
CA ALA A 538 19.69 2.05 -22.89
C ALA A 538 19.27 2.02 -21.41
N LEU A 539 20.19 1.78 -20.48
CA LEU A 539 19.95 1.81 -19.03
C LEU A 539 20.44 3.11 -18.37
N ARG A 540 21.35 3.85 -19.01
CA ARG A 540 21.91 5.10 -18.46
C ARG A 540 20.87 6.22 -18.43
N ASP A 541 20.06 6.31 -19.48
CA ASP A 541 19.01 7.32 -19.63
C ASP A 541 17.79 7.03 -18.74
N ARG A 542 17.82 5.87 -18.07
CA ARG A 542 16.78 5.40 -17.16
C ARG A 542 17.21 5.47 -15.70
N CYS A 543 18.30 6.14 -15.34
CA CYS A 543 18.82 6.13 -13.95
C CYS A 543 19.01 7.55 -13.41
N ALA A 544 18.28 7.93 -12.37
CA ALA A 544 18.55 9.13 -11.57
C ALA A 544 19.12 8.75 -10.20
N VAL A 545 20.00 9.57 -9.62
CA VAL A 545 20.52 9.37 -8.25
C VAL A 545 20.18 10.60 -7.41
N LEU A 546 19.59 10.38 -6.25
CA LEU A 546 19.30 11.37 -5.21
C LEU A 546 20.04 10.95 -3.95
N ALA A 547 21.01 11.73 -3.47
CA ALA A 547 21.79 11.38 -2.27
C ALA A 547 21.72 12.48 -1.21
N ALA A 548 21.61 12.11 0.06
CA ALA A 548 21.71 13.02 1.21
C ALA A 548 22.82 12.58 2.19
N GLY A 549 23.90 13.38 2.32
CA GLY A 549 25.03 13.11 3.23
C GLY A 549 26.20 14.13 3.16
N ARG A 550 27.16 14.05 4.11
CA ARG A 550 28.41 14.86 4.12
C ARG A 550 29.41 14.32 3.10
N LEU A 551 29.86 15.17 2.17
CA LEU A 551 31.05 14.96 1.33
C LEU A 551 32.33 15.31 2.14
N ALA A 552 33.46 14.69 1.83
CA ALA A 552 34.72 14.88 2.57
C ALA A 552 35.37 16.25 2.28
N ARG A 553 36.22 16.72 3.22
CA ARG A 553 36.95 18.01 3.15
C ARG A 553 37.75 18.12 1.86
N GLY A 554 37.38 19.09 1.02
CA GLY A 554 37.93 19.38 -0.31
C GLY A 554 36.85 19.87 -1.27
N PHE A 555 35.62 19.39 -1.06
CA PHE A 555 34.38 19.99 -1.52
C PHE A 555 33.68 20.60 -0.29
N GLY A 556 33.11 21.80 -0.43
CA GLY A 556 32.48 22.53 0.68
C GLY A 556 31.32 21.76 1.35
N THR A 557 30.76 22.36 2.40
CA THR A 557 29.58 21.84 3.09
C THR A 557 28.46 21.50 2.10
N ALA A 558 28.03 20.23 2.16
CA ALA A 558 26.81 19.62 1.63
C ALA A 558 26.42 19.97 0.17
N GLY A 559 26.62 19.00 -0.74
CA GLY A 559 25.96 19.02 -2.05
C GLY A 559 25.44 17.66 -2.53
N ARG A 560 24.30 17.67 -3.21
CA ARG A 560 23.66 16.49 -3.86
C ARG A 560 24.23 16.28 -5.25
N VAL A 561 24.24 15.04 -5.76
CA VAL A 561 24.74 14.71 -7.11
C VAL A 561 23.63 14.16 -7.99
N LEU A 562 23.35 14.81 -9.12
CA LEU A 562 22.39 14.40 -10.16
C LEU A 562 23.17 13.94 -11.40
N LYS A 563 22.68 12.93 -12.13
CA LYS A 563 23.21 12.54 -13.45
C LYS A 563 22.11 12.74 -14.50
N LEU A 564 22.35 13.59 -15.49
CA LEU A 564 21.41 14.07 -16.50
C LEU A 564 22.11 14.07 -17.86
N ASP A 565 21.57 13.39 -18.89
CA ASP A 565 22.12 13.36 -20.27
C ASP A 565 23.64 13.15 -20.35
N GLY A 566 24.17 12.24 -19.52
CA GLY A 566 25.61 11.94 -19.46
C GLY A 566 26.46 12.95 -18.67
N ARG A 567 25.88 14.02 -18.12
CA ARG A 567 26.54 15.03 -17.28
C ARG A 567 26.15 14.89 -15.81
N ILE A 568 27.04 15.31 -14.91
CA ILE A 568 26.85 15.20 -13.46
C ILE A 568 26.79 16.61 -12.85
N VAL A 569 25.66 16.95 -12.20
CA VAL A 569 25.40 18.26 -11.59
C VAL A 569 25.39 18.15 -10.07
N VAL A 570 26.10 19.05 -9.39
CA VAL A 570 26.13 19.10 -7.92
C VAL A 570 25.41 20.35 -7.40
N LEU A 571 24.41 20.17 -6.52
CA LEU A 571 23.60 21.25 -5.92
C LEU A 571 23.98 21.48 -4.45
N ASP A 572 24.09 22.73 -4.03
CA ASP A 572 24.43 23.13 -2.66
C ASP A 572 23.18 23.10 -1.74
N GLU A 573 23.14 22.11 -0.85
CA GLU A 573 22.22 21.87 0.28
C GLU A 573 20.71 21.60 0.02
N LEU A 574 20.18 20.48 0.55
CA LEU A 574 18.75 20.17 0.66
C LEU A 574 18.48 19.18 1.84
N PRO A 575 17.66 19.55 2.85
CA PRO A 575 17.13 18.66 3.91
C PRO A 575 16.47 17.35 3.43
N ALA A 576 16.32 16.36 4.32
CA ALA A 576 15.68 15.07 4.01
C ALA A 576 14.22 15.20 3.54
N LEU A 577 13.48 16.16 4.12
CA LEU A 577 12.13 16.54 3.67
C LEU A 577 12.13 17.09 2.23
N ASP A 578 13.20 17.74 1.79
CA ASP A 578 13.30 18.26 0.42
C ASP A 578 13.84 17.21 -0.57
N ALA A 579 14.34 16.06 -0.10
CA ALA A 579 14.50 14.88 -0.96
C ALA A 579 13.14 14.29 -1.34
N ILE A 580 12.17 14.36 -0.42
CA ILE A 580 10.77 14.00 -0.67
C ILE A 580 10.17 14.97 -1.68
N ALA A 581 10.34 16.28 -1.49
CA ALA A 581 9.87 17.29 -2.45
C ALA A 581 10.54 17.18 -3.84
N ALA A 582 11.82 16.82 -3.91
CA ALA A 582 12.51 16.56 -5.18
C ALA A 582 12.04 15.25 -5.86
N ALA A 583 11.81 14.20 -5.07
CA ALA A 583 11.18 12.97 -5.56
C ALA A 583 9.72 13.22 -5.98
N ASP A 584 9.00 14.18 -5.38
CA ASP A 584 7.65 14.52 -5.77
C ASP A 584 7.52 15.58 -6.89
N ALA A 585 8.59 16.35 -7.18
CA ALA A 585 8.76 17.03 -8.48
C ALA A 585 8.86 16.05 -9.66
N PHE A 586 9.32 14.81 -9.42
CA PHE A 586 9.42 13.76 -10.42
C PHE A 586 8.08 13.02 -10.65
N VAL A 587 7.14 13.10 -9.70
CA VAL A 587 5.81 12.46 -9.78
C VAL A 587 4.83 13.26 -10.63
N ASP A 588 4.97 14.59 -10.69
CA ASP A 588 4.10 15.48 -11.48
C ASP A 588 4.50 15.58 -12.97
N LEU A 589 5.38 14.68 -13.44
CA LEU A 589 5.78 14.58 -14.83
C LEU A 589 4.77 13.68 -15.57
N PRO A 590 4.23 14.13 -16.73
CA PRO A 590 3.18 13.41 -17.46
C PRO A 590 3.59 12.03 -17.99
#